data_AF-W0PFV7-F1
#
_entry.id   AF-W0PFV7-F1
#
_cell.length_a   1.000
_cell.length_b   1.000
_cell.length_c   1.000
_cell.angle_alpha   90.00
_cell.angle_beta   90.00
_cell.angle_gamma   90.00
#
_symmetry.space_group_name_H-M   'P 1'
#
loop_
_entity.id
_entity.type
_entity.pdbx_description
1 polymer ?
#
loop_
_entity_poly.entity_id
_entity_poly.type
_entity_poly.pdbx_seq_one_letter_code
_entity_poly.pdbx_strand_id
1 'polypeptide(L)'
;MSRSTHVLFAIIAAAILAGCSSTKTGRDHSISHSPREQVTRVSYDESSYALPIGQPTMLVGRAFIYDAINGGERSGGNVDVVLNPVSAMSTQWFDVVCRRGKVLAGKADPRYAAKAYASKTNSFGQFAFTNVPSGEYYLTTRLYWMDTKPFSGAVQYGGLLAKRIRLAPGTNTINLSDSDKCRGYFH
;
A
#
# COMPACT_ATOMS: atom_id res chain seq x y z
N MET A 1 -78.69 -2.63 -43.74
CA MET A 1 -78.78 -3.17 -42.37
C MET A 1 -77.37 -3.59 -41.92
N SER A 2 -76.91 -2.99 -40.81
CA SER A 2 -75.96 -3.51 -39.81
C SER A 2 -74.54 -3.99 -40.19
N ARG A 3 -73.55 -3.25 -39.64
CA ARG A 3 -72.27 -3.70 -39.02
C ARG A 3 -71.20 -4.30 -39.97
N SER A 4 -69.88 -4.11 -39.81
CA SER A 4 -69.06 -3.62 -38.70
C SER A 4 -67.60 -3.44 -39.15
N THR A 5 -66.91 -2.44 -38.56
CA THR A 5 -65.52 -2.44 -38.04
C THR A 5 -64.35 -2.94 -38.91
N HIS A 6 -63.44 -2.07 -39.36
CA HIS A 6 -62.30 -1.45 -38.64
C HIS A 6 -61.09 -2.39 -38.42
N VAL A 7 -60.03 -2.06 -39.17
CA VAL A 7 -58.61 -2.38 -39.01
C VAL A 7 -58.15 -2.20 -37.57
N LEU A 8 -57.38 -3.14 -37.01
CA LEU A 8 -56.37 -2.79 -36.01
C LEU A 8 -55.27 -3.86 -35.86
N PHE A 9 -54.05 -3.36 -36.00
CA PHE A 9 -52.77 -3.98 -35.70
C PHE A 9 -52.69 -4.45 -34.24
N ALA A 10 -52.13 -5.63 -34.00
CA ALA A 10 -51.67 -6.06 -32.68
C ALA A 10 -50.16 -5.90 -32.59
N ILE A 11 -49.73 -4.90 -31.81
CA ILE A 11 -48.33 -4.60 -31.49
C ILE A 11 -47.88 -5.45 -30.29
N ILE A 12 -46.65 -5.93 -30.42
CA ILE A 12 -45.88 -6.81 -29.55
C ILE A 12 -45.88 -6.35 -28.07
N ALA A 13 -46.20 -7.28 -27.17
CA ALA A 13 -46.01 -7.13 -25.73
C ALA A 13 -44.54 -7.41 -25.35
N ALA A 14 -43.79 -6.37 -24.97
CA ALA A 14 -42.52 -6.50 -24.28
C ALA A 14 -42.69 -5.98 -22.85
N ALA A 15 -42.94 -6.89 -21.91
CA ALA A 15 -42.94 -6.59 -20.48
C ALA A 15 -41.50 -6.31 -20.03
N ILE A 16 -41.25 -5.05 -19.70
CA ILE A 16 -39.96 -4.54 -19.22
C ILE A 16 -39.73 -5.09 -17.81
N LEU A 17 -38.66 -5.87 -17.65
CA LEU A 17 -38.06 -6.20 -16.36
C LEU A 17 -37.70 -4.89 -15.65
N ALA A 18 -38.46 -4.52 -14.63
CA ALA A 18 -38.06 -3.51 -13.65
C ALA A 18 -36.89 -4.08 -12.83
N GLY A 19 -35.70 -4.08 -13.43
CA GLY A 19 -34.46 -4.21 -12.68
C GLY A 19 -34.34 -2.98 -11.77
N CYS A 20 -34.13 -3.21 -10.48
CA CYS A 20 -33.75 -2.18 -9.53
C CYS A 20 -32.55 -1.42 -10.10
N SER A 21 -32.81 -0.24 -10.68
CA SER A 21 -31.78 0.71 -11.04
C SER A 21 -31.15 1.18 -9.72
N SER A 22 -30.09 0.48 -9.31
CA SER A 22 -29.16 0.97 -8.31
C SER A 22 -28.70 2.34 -8.79
N THR A 23 -29.25 3.39 -8.18
CA THR A 23 -28.79 4.75 -8.38
C THR A 23 -27.29 4.74 -8.14
N LYS A 24 -26.50 5.00 -9.18
CA LYS A 24 -25.11 5.43 -9.05
C LYS A 24 -25.12 6.72 -8.24
N THR A 25 -25.11 6.60 -6.92
CA THR A 25 -24.73 7.70 -6.04
C THR A 25 -23.25 7.91 -6.32
N GLY A 26 -22.94 8.92 -7.11
CA GLY A 26 -21.58 9.42 -7.38
C GLY A 26 -20.94 10.01 -6.13
N ARG A 27 -20.84 9.21 -5.08
CA ARG A 27 -20.10 9.46 -3.84
C ARG A 27 -18.95 8.48 -3.74
N ASP A 28 -18.23 8.29 -4.83
CA ASP A 28 -16.83 7.89 -4.73
C ASP A 28 -16.09 9.10 -4.16
N HIS A 29 -16.15 9.25 -2.84
CA HIS A 29 -15.29 10.15 -2.10
C HIS A 29 -13.88 9.57 -2.14
N SER A 30 -13.24 9.66 -3.32
CA SER A 30 -11.79 9.62 -3.44
C SER A 30 -11.24 10.60 -2.39
N ILE A 31 -10.48 10.06 -1.44
CA ILE A 31 -9.79 10.88 -0.45
C ILE A 31 -8.73 11.67 -1.22
N SER A 32 -9.09 12.89 -1.62
CA SER A 32 -8.23 13.77 -2.40
C SER A 32 -7.07 14.22 -1.54
N HIS A 33 -5.88 13.68 -1.79
CA HIS A 33 -4.64 14.19 -1.20
C HIS A 33 -4.08 15.32 -2.05
N SER A 34 -3.52 16.36 -1.41
CA SER A 34 -2.82 17.42 -2.10
C SER A 34 -1.75 16.86 -3.05
N PRO A 35 -1.61 17.41 -4.27
CA PRO A 35 -0.57 16.99 -5.20
C PRO A 35 0.81 17.08 -4.55
N ARG A 36 1.64 16.05 -4.76
CA ARG A 36 3.01 16.00 -4.25
C ARG A 36 4.01 16.34 -5.35
N GLU A 37 5.06 17.06 -4.98
CA GLU A 37 6.19 17.33 -5.87
C GLU A 37 6.78 16.01 -6.39
N GLN A 38 6.99 15.95 -7.71
CA GLN A 38 7.57 14.78 -8.36
C GLN A 38 9.07 14.95 -8.56
N VAL A 39 9.82 13.89 -8.25
CA VAL A 39 11.27 13.82 -8.47
C VAL A 39 11.57 12.72 -9.47
N THR A 40 12.41 13.02 -10.46
CA THR A 40 12.85 12.04 -11.45
C THR A 40 13.60 10.89 -10.78
N ARG A 41 13.27 9.65 -11.17
CA ARG A 41 13.98 8.46 -10.69
C ARG A 41 15.41 8.43 -11.20
N VAL A 42 16.34 7.98 -10.38
CA VAL A 42 17.66 7.59 -10.87
C VAL A 42 17.51 6.37 -11.79
N SER A 43 18.36 6.30 -12.82
CA SER A 43 18.41 5.15 -13.72
C SER A 43 18.85 3.90 -12.99
N TYR A 44 18.37 2.74 -13.46
CA TYR A 44 18.89 1.47 -12.98
C TYR A 44 20.36 1.31 -13.36
N ASP A 45 21.17 0.96 -12.37
CA ASP A 45 22.59 0.64 -12.52
C ASP A 45 22.86 -0.64 -11.73
N GLU A 46 23.16 -1.74 -12.43
CA GLU A 46 23.44 -3.04 -11.79
C GLU A 46 24.61 -2.95 -10.82
N SER A 47 25.61 -2.11 -11.10
CA SER A 47 26.80 -1.97 -10.25
C SER A 47 26.49 -1.29 -8.91
N SER A 48 25.38 -0.54 -8.83
CA SER A 48 24.91 0.11 -7.60
C SER A 48 24.20 -0.86 -6.63
N TYR A 49 23.93 -2.09 -7.07
CA TYR A 49 23.39 -3.13 -6.20
C TYR A 49 24.55 -3.81 -5.49
N ALA A 50 24.83 -3.35 -4.27
CA ALA A 50 25.48 -4.19 -3.29
C ALA A 50 24.50 -5.33 -2.96
N LEU A 51 24.43 -6.34 -3.83
CA LEU A 51 23.65 -7.54 -3.55
C LEU A 51 24.15 -8.05 -2.20
N PRO A 52 23.25 -8.31 -1.25
CA PRO A 52 23.66 -8.80 0.05
C PRO A 52 24.32 -10.17 -0.16
N ILE A 53 25.64 -10.23 0.05
CA ILE A 53 26.51 -11.39 -0.24
C ILE A 53 26.71 -12.26 1.01
N GLY A 54 25.92 -12.00 2.06
CA GLY A 54 26.09 -12.65 3.34
C GLY A 54 25.40 -14.02 3.41
N GLN A 55 25.79 -14.80 4.41
CA GLN A 55 25.14 -16.08 4.71
C GLN A 55 23.63 -15.88 4.89
N PRO A 56 22.80 -16.87 4.48
CA PRO A 56 21.37 -16.86 4.74
C PRO A 56 21.05 -16.58 6.21
N THR A 57 20.04 -15.76 6.42
CA THR A 57 19.59 -15.33 7.74
C THR A 57 18.07 -15.23 7.80
N MET A 58 17.53 -15.06 9.01
CA MET A 58 16.11 -14.88 9.28
C MET A 58 15.85 -13.50 9.87
N LEU A 59 14.76 -12.88 9.44
CA LEU A 59 14.19 -11.69 10.06
C LEU A 59 12.77 -11.99 10.52
N VAL A 60 12.47 -11.73 11.79
CA VAL A 60 11.10 -11.72 12.33
C VAL A 60 10.80 -10.37 12.94
N GLY A 61 9.52 -10.01 13.03
CA GLY A 61 9.11 -8.76 13.65
C GLY A 61 7.60 -8.55 13.62
N ARG A 62 7.19 -7.39 14.13
CA ARG A 62 5.82 -6.89 14.07
C ARG A 62 5.76 -5.52 13.41
N ALA A 63 4.70 -5.27 12.65
CA ALA A 63 4.32 -3.94 12.17
C ALA A 63 3.11 -3.45 12.97
N PHE A 64 3.26 -2.32 13.65
CA PHE A 64 2.19 -1.70 14.45
C PHE A 64 2.41 -0.20 14.59
N ILE A 65 1.42 0.50 15.10
CA ILE A 65 1.51 1.91 15.50
C ILE A 65 0.67 2.13 16.75
N TYR A 66 0.98 3.16 17.51
CA TYR A 66 0.15 3.64 18.59
C TYR A 66 -0.79 4.73 18.07
N ASP A 67 -2.10 4.49 18.21
CA ASP A 67 -3.13 5.47 17.91
C ASP A 67 -3.24 6.44 19.08
N ALA A 68 -2.49 7.54 19.00
CA ALA A 68 -2.51 8.57 20.03
C ALA A 68 -3.86 9.32 20.12
N ILE A 69 -4.73 9.21 19.11
CA ILE A 69 -6.02 9.91 19.06
C ILE A 69 -7.09 9.10 19.79
N ASN A 70 -7.23 7.83 19.43
CA ASN A 70 -8.28 6.97 19.99
C ASN A 70 -7.78 6.06 21.13
N GLY A 71 -6.47 6.05 21.37
CA GLY A 71 -5.80 5.18 22.32
C GLY A 71 -5.57 3.76 21.78
N GLY A 72 -4.45 3.17 22.19
CA GLY A 72 -4.14 1.76 21.92
C GLY A 72 -3.28 1.50 20.69
N GLU A 73 -2.97 0.22 20.48
CA GLU A 73 -2.15 -0.24 19.36
C GLU A 73 -3.03 -0.58 18.16
N ARG A 74 -2.66 -0.10 16.97
CA ARG A 74 -3.17 -0.60 15.70
C ARG A 74 -2.11 -1.53 15.12
N SER A 75 -2.39 -2.82 15.16
CA SER A 75 -1.57 -3.82 14.46
C SER A 75 -1.73 -3.68 12.94
N GLY A 76 -0.63 -3.71 12.21
CA GLY A 76 -0.61 -3.78 10.75
C GLY A 76 -0.94 -5.18 10.26
N GLY A 77 -2.17 -5.65 10.46
CA GLY A 77 -2.57 -7.00 10.09
C GLY A 77 -2.82 -7.18 8.59
N ASN A 78 -2.39 -8.31 8.02
CA ASN A 78 -2.58 -8.67 6.61
C ASN A 78 -1.99 -7.67 5.58
N VAL A 79 -0.95 -6.92 5.95
CA VAL A 79 -0.27 -5.96 5.08
C VAL A 79 1.03 -6.53 4.54
N ASP A 80 1.48 -5.99 3.40
CA ASP A 80 2.79 -6.35 2.85
C ASP A 80 3.91 -5.63 3.60
N VAL A 81 4.96 -6.37 3.89
CA VAL A 81 6.24 -5.90 4.41
C VAL A 81 7.28 -6.23 3.36
N VAL A 82 8.11 -5.25 3.01
CA VAL A 82 9.10 -5.36 1.94
C VAL A 82 10.49 -5.09 2.50
N LEU A 83 11.40 -6.02 2.25
CA LEU A 83 12.83 -5.84 2.41
C LEU A 83 13.46 -5.51 1.06
N ASN A 84 13.98 -4.30 0.94
CA ASN A 84 14.62 -3.84 -0.26
C ASN A 84 16.13 -3.67 -0.02
N PRO A 85 17.02 -4.39 -0.73
CA PRO A 85 18.46 -4.19 -0.60
C PRO A 85 18.85 -2.72 -0.77
N VAL A 86 19.84 -2.26 0.01
CA VAL A 86 20.39 -0.91 -0.16
C VAL A 86 21.06 -0.80 -1.53
N SER A 87 20.61 0.17 -2.32
CA SER A 87 21.08 0.51 -3.66
C SER A 87 20.81 2.00 -3.92
N ALA A 88 21.35 2.57 -5.00
CA ALA A 88 21.05 3.96 -5.37
C ALA A 88 19.53 4.23 -5.50
N MET A 89 18.79 3.28 -6.07
CA MET A 89 17.33 3.40 -6.25
C MET A 89 16.55 3.31 -4.93
N SER A 90 16.89 2.36 -4.05
CA SER A 90 16.20 2.26 -2.75
C SER A 90 16.58 3.39 -1.79
N THR A 91 17.81 3.87 -1.85
CA THR A 91 18.24 5.08 -1.13
C THR A 91 17.51 6.31 -1.63
N GLN A 92 17.39 6.50 -2.95
CA GLN A 92 16.59 7.60 -3.50
C GLN A 92 15.14 7.53 -3.02
N TRP A 93 14.51 6.34 -3.07
CA TRP A 93 13.15 6.16 -2.58
C TRP A 93 13.03 6.54 -1.10
N PHE A 94 13.93 6.05 -0.25
CA PHE A 94 13.89 6.36 1.18
C PHE A 94 14.03 7.87 1.44
N ASP A 95 14.97 8.53 0.77
CA ASP A 95 15.24 9.95 1.01
C ASP A 95 14.19 10.88 0.40
N VAL A 96 13.72 10.59 -0.82
CA VAL A 96 12.70 11.40 -1.51
C VAL A 96 11.32 11.17 -0.91
N VAL A 97 10.93 9.89 -0.80
CA VAL A 97 9.58 9.50 -0.42
C VAL A 97 9.46 9.51 1.09
N CYS A 98 10.24 8.68 1.79
CA CYS A 98 10.04 8.50 3.22
C CYS A 98 10.46 9.72 4.05
N ARG A 99 11.61 10.31 3.75
CA ARG A 99 12.17 11.42 4.56
C ARG A 99 11.63 12.80 4.16
N ARG A 100 11.31 13.00 2.87
CA ARG A 100 10.94 14.33 2.32
C ARG A 100 9.48 14.45 1.88
N GLY A 101 8.68 13.38 1.88
CA GLY A 101 7.26 13.46 1.55
C GLY A 101 6.95 13.69 0.07
N LYS A 102 7.93 13.50 -0.83
CA LYS A 102 7.79 13.70 -2.29
C LYS A 102 7.49 12.38 -2.99
N VAL A 103 7.02 12.42 -4.24
CA VAL A 103 6.81 11.21 -5.07
C VAL A 103 7.93 11.04 -6.09
N LEU A 104 8.21 9.79 -6.47
CA LEU A 104 9.09 9.49 -7.61
C LEU A 104 8.27 9.37 -8.89
N ALA A 105 8.67 10.09 -9.92
CA ALA A 105 8.00 10.10 -11.21
C ALA A 105 8.12 8.74 -11.94
N GLY A 106 7.06 8.34 -12.63
CA GLY A 106 7.04 7.11 -13.42
C GLY A 106 7.15 5.81 -12.61
N LYS A 107 7.15 4.69 -13.34
CA LYS A 107 7.30 3.34 -12.77
C LYS A 107 8.76 3.09 -12.40
N ALA A 108 8.98 2.30 -11.36
CA ALA A 108 10.32 1.81 -11.04
C ALA A 108 10.78 0.80 -12.11
N ASP A 109 12.10 0.69 -12.32
CA ASP A 109 12.66 -0.34 -13.19
C ASP A 109 12.25 -1.74 -12.67
N PRO A 110 11.75 -2.65 -13.53
CA PRO A 110 11.33 -3.98 -13.10
C PRO A 110 12.46 -4.80 -12.46
N ARG A 111 13.71 -4.60 -12.90
CA ARG A 111 14.87 -5.31 -12.34
C ARG A 111 15.13 -4.92 -10.90
N TYR A 112 14.91 -3.65 -10.55
CA TYR A 112 14.95 -3.18 -9.17
C TYR A 112 13.86 -3.84 -8.31
N ALA A 113 12.62 -3.88 -8.80
CA ALA A 113 11.50 -4.48 -8.07
C ALA A 113 11.73 -5.97 -7.82
N ALA A 114 12.36 -6.69 -8.76
CA ALA A 114 12.66 -8.11 -8.66
C ALA A 114 13.73 -8.46 -7.59
N LYS A 115 14.51 -7.49 -7.09
CA LYS A 115 15.50 -7.71 -6.03
C LYS A 115 14.91 -7.61 -4.62
N ALA A 116 13.66 -7.17 -4.48
CA ALA A 116 13.02 -7.01 -3.19
C ALA A 116 12.42 -8.34 -2.70
N TYR A 117 12.48 -8.55 -1.39
CA TYR A 117 11.78 -9.64 -0.72
C TYR A 117 10.48 -9.10 -0.14
N ALA A 118 9.40 -9.88 -0.26
CA ALA A 118 8.10 -9.53 0.29
C ALA A 118 7.63 -10.61 1.27
N SER A 119 6.99 -10.17 2.36
CA SER A 119 6.31 -11.01 3.33
C SER A 119 4.97 -10.35 3.67
N LYS A 120 3.97 -11.15 4.00
CA LYS A 120 2.67 -10.63 4.44
C LYS A 120 2.56 -10.83 5.94
N THR A 121 2.11 -9.82 6.66
CA THR A 121 1.86 -9.96 8.10
C THR A 121 0.64 -10.84 8.36
N ASN A 122 0.63 -11.54 9.50
CA ASN A 122 -0.60 -12.17 10.00
C ASN A 122 -1.55 -11.12 10.62
N SER A 123 -2.67 -11.57 11.21
CA SER A 123 -3.66 -10.70 11.87
C SER A 123 -3.11 -9.86 13.03
N PHE A 124 -2.00 -10.28 13.64
CA PHE A 124 -1.34 -9.59 14.76
C PHE A 124 -0.18 -8.69 14.32
N GLY A 125 -0.04 -8.47 13.02
CA GLY A 125 1.03 -7.67 12.43
C GLY A 125 2.39 -8.35 12.41
N GLN A 126 2.49 -9.65 12.72
CA GLN A 126 3.75 -10.38 12.73
C GLN A 126 4.15 -10.79 11.31
N PHE A 127 5.43 -10.60 10.96
CA PHE A 127 6.00 -11.03 9.69
C PHE A 127 7.27 -11.86 9.90
N ALA A 128 7.62 -12.64 8.89
CA ALA A 128 8.87 -13.38 8.83
C ALA A 128 9.44 -13.37 7.41
N PHE A 129 10.76 -13.23 7.32
CA PHE A 129 11.55 -13.47 6.12
C PHE A 129 12.55 -14.57 6.42
N THR A 130 12.55 -15.61 5.62
CA THR A 130 13.47 -16.75 5.75
C THR A 130 14.42 -16.78 4.56
N ASN A 131 15.64 -17.29 4.79
CA ASN A 131 16.64 -17.46 3.74
C ASN A 131 16.98 -16.17 2.96
N VAL A 132 17.00 -15.03 3.67
CA VAL A 132 17.42 -13.75 3.10
C VAL A 132 18.92 -13.59 3.35
N PRO A 133 19.73 -13.12 2.38
CA PRO A 133 21.16 -12.93 2.63
C PRO A 133 21.42 -11.87 3.70
N SER A 134 22.41 -12.07 4.57
CA SER A 134 22.83 -11.01 5.52
C SER A 134 23.39 -9.80 4.75
N GLY A 135 23.12 -8.59 5.25
CA GLY A 135 23.41 -7.34 4.56
C GLY A 135 22.55 -6.16 4.98
N GLU A 136 22.60 -5.07 4.21
CA GLU A 136 21.88 -3.82 4.47
C GLU A 136 20.59 -3.74 3.65
N TYR A 137 19.50 -3.35 4.29
CA TYR A 137 18.17 -3.27 3.67
C TYR A 137 17.41 -2.03 4.12
N TYR A 138 16.45 -1.61 3.32
CA TYR A 138 15.30 -0.83 3.78
C TYR A 138 14.14 -1.77 4.07
N LEU A 139 13.70 -1.82 5.31
CA LEU A 139 12.51 -2.52 5.77
C LEU A 139 11.34 -1.55 5.72
N THR A 140 10.28 -1.90 4.99
CA THR A 140 9.18 -0.98 4.70
C THR A 140 7.83 -1.68 4.78
N THR A 141 6.80 -0.94 5.14
CA THR A 141 5.41 -1.39 5.08
C THR A 141 4.47 -0.20 4.96
N ARG A 142 3.19 -0.48 4.74
CA ARG A 142 2.13 0.51 4.61
C ARG A 142 0.96 0.09 5.49
N LEU A 143 0.60 0.94 6.43
CA LEU A 143 -0.51 0.73 7.35
C LEU A 143 -1.54 1.82 7.09
N TYR A 144 -2.78 1.45 6.76
CA TYR A 144 -3.90 2.38 6.68
C TYR A 144 -5.10 1.79 7.41
N TRP A 145 -5.89 2.65 8.05
CA TRP A 145 -7.18 2.29 8.62
C TRP A 145 -8.18 3.43 8.43
N MET A 146 -9.46 3.10 8.62
CA MET A 146 -10.55 4.05 8.53
C MET A 146 -11.21 4.15 9.89
N ASP A 147 -11.39 5.37 10.41
CA ASP A 147 -12.36 5.61 11.49
C ASP A 147 -13.50 6.47 10.96
N THR A 148 -14.69 6.31 11.52
CA THR A 148 -15.86 7.15 11.18
C THR A 148 -16.02 8.24 12.23
N LYS A 149 -16.01 9.50 11.81
CA LYS A 149 -16.26 10.65 12.70
C LYS A 149 -17.70 11.15 12.54
N PRO A 150 -18.36 11.62 13.62
CA PRO A 150 -19.76 12.04 13.60
C PRO A 150 -20.12 13.09 12.53
N PHE A 151 -19.21 14.00 12.19
CA PHE A 151 -19.48 15.13 11.28
C PHE A 151 -18.78 15.04 9.92
N SER A 152 -17.61 14.40 9.84
CA SER A 152 -16.81 14.34 8.60
C SER A 152 -16.93 13.02 7.86
N GLY A 153 -17.67 12.04 8.40
CA GLY A 153 -17.76 10.70 7.83
C GLY A 153 -16.46 9.90 8.00
N ALA A 154 -16.19 8.99 7.07
CA ALA A 154 -15.01 8.13 7.10
C ALA A 154 -13.73 8.94 6.87
N VAL A 155 -12.76 8.81 7.78
CA VAL A 155 -11.44 9.44 7.72
C VAL A 155 -10.39 8.35 7.64
N GLN A 156 -9.53 8.43 6.62
CA GLN A 156 -8.37 7.54 6.51
C GLN A 156 -7.21 8.08 7.32
N TYR A 157 -6.56 7.17 8.03
CA TYR A 157 -5.31 7.41 8.72
C TYR A 157 -4.27 6.42 8.29
N GLY A 158 -3.03 6.74 8.61
CA GLY A 158 -1.88 5.88 8.42
C GLY A 158 -0.96 6.36 7.33
N GLY A 159 -0.08 5.48 6.89
CA GLY A 159 0.97 5.85 5.98
C GLY A 159 2.02 4.78 5.77
N LEU A 160 3.20 5.26 5.36
CA LEU A 160 4.38 4.45 5.20
C LEU A 160 5.17 4.40 6.51
N LEU A 161 5.61 3.19 6.87
CA LEU A 161 6.67 2.97 7.84
C LEU A 161 7.90 2.47 7.07
N ALA A 162 9.07 3.03 7.34
CA ALA A 162 10.32 2.56 6.76
C ALA A 162 11.52 2.89 7.62
N LYS A 163 12.51 1.99 7.62
CA LYS A 163 13.84 2.26 8.14
C LYS A 163 14.91 1.45 7.44
N ARG A 164 16.15 1.93 7.54
CA ARG A 164 17.33 1.16 7.17
C ARG A 164 17.68 0.19 8.29
N ILE A 165 18.02 -1.04 7.93
CA ILE A 165 18.40 -2.12 8.85
C ILE A 165 19.64 -2.83 8.34
N ARG A 166 20.34 -3.50 9.26
CA ARG A 166 21.41 -4.46 8.95
C ARG A 166 20.99 -5.83 9.47
N LEU A 167 20.99 -6.82 8.59
CA LEU A 167 20.76 -8.22 8.95
C LEU A 167 22.10 -8.92 9.15
N ALA A 168 22.32 -9.45 10.35
CA ALA A 168 23.46 -10.30 10.67
C ALA A 168 23.12 -11.79 10.45
N PRO A 169 24.10 -12.70 10.35
CA PRO A 169 23.84 -14.14 10.38
C PRO A 169 23.02 -14.56 11.61
N GLY A 170 22.11 -15.52 11.45
CA GLY A 170 21.25 -16.02 12.53
C GLY A 170 19.82 -15.47 12.50
N THR A 171 19.25 -15.16 13.66
CA THR A 171 17.89 -14.62 13.79
C THR A 171 17.95 -13.16 14.18
N ASN A 172 17.33 -12.30 13.36
CA ASN A 172 17.16 -10.88 13.63
C ASN A 172 15.71 -10.63 14.05
N THR A 173 15.51 -9.81 15.09
CA THR A 173 14.17 -9.39 15.54
C THR A 173 14.05 -7.88 15.42
N ILE A 174 13.28 -7.40 14.44
CA ILE A 174 13.15 -5.96 14.16
C ILE A 174 11.70 -5.62 13.86
N ASN A 175 11.11 -4.73 14.65
CA ASN A 175 9.74 -4.25 14.45
C ASN A 175 9.68 -3.03 13.52
N LEU A 176 8.53 -2.75 12.94
CA LEU A 176 8.16 -1.46 12.35
C LEU A 176 7.13 -0.80 13.27
N SER A 177 7.45 0.37 13.81
CA SER A 177 6.60 1.07 14.79
C SER A 177 6.48 2.57 14.50
N ASP A 178 5.90 3.33 15.44
CA ASP A 178 5.74 4.79 15.33
C ASP A 178 7.04 5.55 15.07
N SER A 179 8.18 5.04 15.54
CA SER A 179 9.49 5.65 15.28
C SER A 179 9.89 5.62 13.82
N ASP A 180 9.25 4.76 13.03
CA ASP A 180 9.62 4.46 11.65
C ASP A 180 8.69 5.15 10.65
N LYS A 181 7.82 6.07 11.11
CA LYS A 181 6.89 6.81 10.26
C LYS A 181 7.63 7.68 9.24
N CYS A 182 7.24 7.53 7.98
CA CYS A 182 7.71 8.40 6.90
C CYS A 182 7.05 9.78 6.97
N ARG A 183 7.89 10.82 6.96
CA ARG A 183 7.45 12.22 7.02
C ARG A 183 6.63 12.58 5.78
N GLY A 184 5.45 13.16 5.98
CA GLY A 184 4.55 13.58 4.89
C GLY A 184 3.80 12.44 4.18
N TYR A 185 4.06 11.19 4.56
CA TYR A 185 3.35 10.00 4.08
C TYR A 185 2.47 9.34 5.13
N PHE A 186 2.49 9.85 6.35
CA PHE A 186 1.66 9.42 7.46
C PHE A 186 0.69 10.54 7.83
N HIS A 187 -0.61 10.23 7.88
CA HIS A 187 -1.73 11.16 8.13
C HIS A 187 -2.64 10.61 9.23
#